data_AF-A0A819G6N8-F1
#
_entry.id   AF-A0A819G6N8-F1
#
_cell.length_a   1.000
_cell.length_b   1.000
_cell.length_c   1.000
_cell.angle_alpha   90.00
_cell.angle_beta   90.00
_cell.angle_gamma   90.00
#
_symmetry.space_group_name_H-M   'P 1'
#
loop_
_entity.id
_entity.type
_entity.pdbx_description
1 polymer ?
#
loop_
_entity_poly.entity_id
_entity_poly.type
_entity_poly.pdbx_seq_one_letter_code
_entity_poly.pdbx_strand_id
1 'polypeptide(L)'
;MQLNRINTQMNISRQKDDYIEMELIEWKSKLETLKESLTILPPSIKVRENRSISLVLMIDVDAYFRTIKDEVTETFDITRGDIQITENGLVATHGNSNTHATVRGTCKYLSGKHQVWINIEKLTTKWMFFAIISSKEGMQEKVHDSTSIHGWNGHCQIGAAGETVKSTSYDDYD
;
A
#
# COMPACT_ATOMS: atom_id res chain seq x y z
N MET A 1 13.63 15.53 -15.41
CA MET A 1 14.18 16.90 -15.49
C MET A 1 13.49 17.77 -16.55
N GLN A 2 13.17 17.26 -17.75
CA GLN A 2 12.52 18.04 -18.81
C GLN A 2 11.05 18.42 -18.53
N LEU A 3 10.27 17.54 -17.89
CA LEU A 3 8.85 17.80 -17.58
C LEU A 3 8.65 19.00 -16.64
N ASN A 4 9.46 19.11 -15.58
CA ASN A 4 9.40 20.26 -14.67
C ASN A 4 9.72 21.56 -15.40
N ARG A 5 10.64 21.53 -16.37
CA ARG A 5 10.99 22.69 -17.18
C ARG A 5 9.83 23.14 -18.08
N ILE A 6 9.11 22.20 -18.70
CA ILE A 6 7.92 22.49 -19.52
C ILE A 6 6.80 23.06 -18.64
N ASN A 7 6.55 22.45 -17.48
CA ASN A 7 5.52 22.91 -16.55
C ASN A 7 5.82 24.31 -15.99
N THR A 8 7.09 24.60 -15.68
CA THR A 8 7.52 25.94 -15.28
C THR A 8 7.32 26.96 -16.40
N GLN A 9 7.64 26.62 -17.65
CA GLN A 9 7.43 27.52 -18.80
C GLN A 9 5.93 27.81 -19.03
N MET A 10 5.08 26.78 -18.99
CA MET A 10 3.63 26.93 -19.15
C MET A 10 3.02 27.80 -18.04
N ASN A 11 3.47 27.64 -16.79
CA ASN A 11 2.98 28.46 -15.68
C ASN A 11 3.44 29.92 -15.76
N ILE A 12 4.68 30.18 -16.23
CA ILE A 12 5.18 31.54 -16.41
C ILE A 12 4.42 32.26 -17.53
N SER A 13 4.20 31.60 -18.67
CA SER A 13 3.44 32.21 -19.78
C SER A 13 1.96 32.42 -19.41
N ARG A 14 1.36 31.53 -18.59
CA ARG A 14 -0.01 31.70 -18.09
C ARG A 14 -0.20 32.94 -17.21
N GLN A 15 0.80 33.30 -16.43
CA GLN A 15 0.73 34.51 -15.60
C GLN A 15 0.84 35.80 -16.40
N LYS A 16 1.27 35.72 -17.67
CA LYS A 16 1.45 36.88 -18.55
C LYS A 16 0.29 37.12 -19.50
N ASP A 17 -0.67 36.19 -19.59
CA ASP A 17 -1.88 36.25 -20.46
C ASP A 17 -1.59 36.52 -21.96
N ASP A 18 -0.34 36.32 -22.38
CA ASP A 18 0.17 36.63 -23.73
C ASP A 18 0.23 35.36 -24.60
N TYR A 19 -0.87 34.62 -24.68
CA TYR A 19 -0.90 33.40 -25.50
C TYR A 19 -1.03 33.75 -27.00
N ILE A 20 0.03 33.51 -27.76
CA ILE A 20 -0.05 33.49 -29.23
C ILE A 20 -0.24 32.04 -29.66
N GLU A 21 -1.11 31.81 -30.66
CA GLU A 21 -1.43 30.48 -31.21
C GLU A 21 -0.20 29.63 -31.54
N MET A 22 0.89 30.29 -31.93
CA MET A 22 2.21 29.69 -32.20
C MET A 22 2.83 29.02 -30.95
N GLU A 23 2.67 29.59 -29.75
CA GLU A 23 3.19 29.01 -28.50
C GLU A 23 2.41 27.75 -28.09
N LEU A 24 1.10 27.74 -28.35
CA LEU A 24 0.26 26.56 -28.11
C LEU A 24 0.65 25.40 -29.03
N ILE A 25 0.96 25.69 -30.30
CA ILE A 25 1.45 24.70 -31.26
C ILE A 25 2.82 24.16 -30.82
N GLU A 26 3.71 25.03 -30.35
CA GLU A 26 5.03 24.63 -29.86
C GLU A 26 4.93 23.72 -28.63
N TRP A 27 4.05 24.04 -27.68
CA TRP A 27 3.83 23.19 -26.50
C TRP A 27 3.16 21.87 -26.85
N LYS A 28 2.21 21.87 -27.77
CA LYS A 28 1.61 20.63 -28.28
C LYS A 28 2.67 19.72 -28.90
N SER A 29 3.56 20.29 -29.70
CA SER A 29 4.69 19.56 -30.29
C SER A 29 5.61 18.98 -29.23
N LYS A 30 6.03 19.78 -28.24
CA LYS A 30 6.87 19.31 -27.11
C LYS A 30 6.20 18.22 -26.27
N LEU A 31 4.88 18.29 -26.09
CA LEU A 31 4.10 17.28 -25.37
C LEU A 31 3.98 15.97 -26.16
N GLU A 32 3.79 16.03 -27.48
CA GLU A 32 3.76 14.82 -28.32
C GLU A 32 5.16 14.18 -28.41
N THR A 33 6.24 14.96 -28.55
CA THR A 33 7.61 14.41 -28.49
C THR A 33 7.90 13.78 -27.13
N LEU A 34 7.45 14.40 -26.04
CA LEU A 34 7.57 13.82 -24.70
C LEU A 34 6.78 12.51 -24.63
N LYS A 35 5.53 12.49 -25.09
CA LYS A 35 4.69 11.29 -25.12
C LYS A 35 5.33 10.17 -25.93
N GLU A 36 5.88 10.44 -27.12
CA GLU A 36 6.62 9.46 -27.92
C GLU A 36 7.86 8.92 -27.19
N SER A 37 8.62 9.80 -26.51
CA SER A 37 9.74 9.37 -25.66
C SER A 37 9.29 8.56 -24.44
N LEU A 38 8.07 8.81 -23.95
CA LEU A 38 7.45 8.04 -22.87
C LEU A 38 6.88 6.70 -23.37
N THR A 39 6.52 6.57 -24.65
CA THR A 39 6.10 5.28 -25.26
C THR A 39 7.26 4.28 -25.33
N ILE A 40 8.50 4.76 -25.25
CA ILE A 40 9.72 3.95 -25.17
C ILE A 40 10.03 3.53 -23.71
N LEU A 41 9.20 3.90 -22.72
CA LEU A 41 9.42 3.55 -21.31
C LEU A 41 8.92 2.14 -20.95
N PRO A 42 9.49 1.53 -19.89
CA PRO A 42 9.10 0.21 -19.41
C PRO A 42 7.62 0.17 -19.01
N PRO A 43 6.96 -1.01 -19.04
CA PRO A 43 5.52 -1.20 -18.84
C PRO A 43 4.97 -0.79 -17.45
N SER A 44 5.77 -0.18 -16.58
CA SER A 44 5.43 0.20 -15.21
C SER A 44 4.93 1.63 -15.04
N ILE A 45 4.91 2.47 -16.09
CA ILE A 45 4.42 3.86 -15.99
C ILE A 45 2.93 3.89 -16.35
N LYS A 46 2.09 4.28 -15.38
CA LYS A 46 0.64 4.46 -15.58
C LYS A 46 0.29 5.94 -15.55
N VAL A 47 -0.09 6.49 -16.70
CA VAL A 47 -0.64 7.85 -16.81
C VAL A 47 -2.10 7.82 -16.40
N ARG A 48 -2.52 8.67 -15.46
CA ARG A 48 -3.93 8.84 -15.07
C ARG A 48 -4.38 10.27 -15.32
N GLU A 49 -5.58 10.42 -15.87
CA GLU A 49 -6.23 11.73 -16.07
C GLU A 49 -6.83 12.20 -14.74
N ASN A 50 -6.35 13.32 -14.21
CA ASN A 50 -6.93 13.96 -13.04
C ASN A 50 -7.91 15.05 -13.48
N ARG A 51 -9.20 14.81 -13.30
CA ARG A 51 -10.28 15.73 -13.73
C ARG A 51 -10.59 16.85 -12.73
N SER A 52 -9.88 16.90 -11.61
CA SER A 52 -10.24 17.79 -10.50
C SER A 52 -9.61 19.19 -10.58
N ILE A 53 -8.67 19.44 -11.50
CA ILE A 53 -8.00 20.73 -11.62
C ILE A 53 -7.76 21.05 -13.11
N SER A 54 -8.24 22.23 -13.53
CA SER A 54 -7.95 23.00 -14.76
C SER A 54 -7.00 22.35 -15.80
N LEU A 55 -7.52 22.15 -17.03
CA LEU A 55 -7.00 21.80 -18.39
C LEU A 55 -5.52 21.39 -18.65
N VAL A 56 -4.60 21.54 -17.72
CA VAL A 56 -3.27 20.96 -17.75
C VAL A 56 -3.32 19.63 -17.01
N LEU A 57 -3.29 18.54 -17.76
CA LEU A 57 -3.05 17.19 -17.26
C LEU A 57 -1.80 17.19 -16.36
N MET A 58 -1.98 17.19 -15.04
CA MET A 58 -0.91 16.82 -14.12
C MET A 58 -0.64 15.34 -14.32
N ILE A 59 0.44 15.02 -15.04
CA ILE A 59 0.99 13.67 -15.07
C ILE A 59 1.67 13.45 -13.72
N ASP A 60 0.98 12.73 -12.85
CA ASP A 60 1.56 12.24 -11.60
C ASP A 60 2.42 11.01 -11.93
N VAL A 61 3.74 11.20 -11.92
CA VAL A 61 4.69 10.09 -12.10
C VAL A 61 4.92 9.50 -10.72
N ASP A 62 4.05 8.57 -10.36
CA ASP A 62 4.22 7.74 -9.18
C ASP A 62 5.40 6.80 -9.46
N ALA A 63 6.60 7.25 -9.10
CA ALA A 63 7.83 6.46 -9.21
C ALA A 63 7.82 5.40 -8.11
N TYR A 64 6.88 4.46 -8.20
CA TYR A 64 6.94 3.21 -7.45
C TYR A 64 8.15 2.45 -7.97
N PHE A 65 9.28 2.57 -7.27
CA PHE A 65 10.42 1.68 -7.40
C PHE A 65 9.96 0.26 -7.06
N ARG A 66 9.37 -0.43 -8.03
CA ARG A 66 9.40 -1.90 -8.09
C ARG A 66 10.66 -2.27 -8.86
N THR A 67 11.77 -2.39 -8.16
CA THR A 67 12.78 -3.37 -8.57
C THR A 67 12.12 -4.74 -8.46
N ILE A 68 11.61 -5.22 -9.60
CA ILE A 68 11.29 -6.62 -9.85
C ILE A 68 12.63 -7.36 -9.80
N LYS A 69 13.18 -7.58 -8.59
CA LYS A 69 14.30 -8.49 -8.28
C LYS A 69 14.76 -8.56 -6.83
N ASP A 70 14.11 -7.90 -5.88
CA ASP A 70 14.24 -8.30 -4.48
C ASP A 70 13.01 -9.15 -4.14
N GLU A 71 13.20 -10.47 -4.18
CA GLU A 71 12.35 -11.40 -3.45
C GLU A 71 12.43 -11.02 -1.96
N VAL A 72 11.70 -9.99 -1.54
CA VAL A 72 11.40 -9.81 -0.12
C VAL A 72 10.43 -10.93 0.20
N THR A 73 10.98 -12.11 0.49
CA THR A 73 10.25 -13.21 1.10
C THR A 73 9.91 -12.77 2.51
N GLU A 74 8.74 -12.14 2.65
CA GLU A 74 8.21 -11.81 3.96
C GLU A 74 8.15 -13.10 4.78
N THR A 75 8.77 -13.07 5.94
CA THR A 75 8.90 -14.21 6.85
C THR A 75 8.39 -13.79 8.22
N PHE A 76 7.90 -14.76 8.97
CA PHE A 76 7.68 -14.64 10.39
C PHE A 76 9.02 -14.63 11.14
N ASP A 77 9.13 -13.78 12.14
CA ASP A 77 10.36 -13.62 12.91
C ASP A 77 10.08 -13.59 14.41
N ILE A 78 9.39 -12.57 14.88
CA ILE A 78 9.17 -12.37 16.31
C ILE A 78 7.88 -13.06 16.74
N THR A 79 7.97 -13.95 17.73
CA THR A 79 6.81 -14.61 18.36
C THR A 79 6.66 -14.22 19.82
N ARG A 80 5.43 -14.35 20.32
CA ARG A 80 5.13 -14.32 21.75
C ARG A 80 3.97 -15.27 22.03
N GLY A 81 4.09 -16.08 23.08
CA GLY A 81 3.16 -17.16 23.38
C GLY A 81 3.53 -18.47 22.67
N ASP A 82 2.58 -19.37 22.57
CA ASP A 82 2.75 -20.73 22.05
C ASP A 82 2.68 -20.77 20.52
N ILE A 83 3.66 -20.15 19.86
CA ILE A 83 3.85 -20.19 18.42
C ILE A 83 5.23 -20.73 18.09
N GLN A 84 5.26 -21.71 17.20
CA GLN A 84 6.47 -22.22 16.57
C GLN A 84 6.57 -21.69 15.15
N ILE A 85 7.74 -21.16 14.80
CA ILE A 85 8.09 -20.81 13.42
C ILE A 85 8.93 -21.94 12.82
N THR A 86 8.55 -22.40 11.63
CA THR A 86 9.23 -23.46 10.87
C THR A 86 9.45 -23.00 9.43
N GLU A 87 10.11 -23.86 8.62
CA GLU A 87 10.34 -23.62 7.19
C GLU A 87 11.01 -22.27 6.89
N ASN A 88 12.09 -21.97 7.63
CA ASN A 88 12.87 -20.73 7.47
C ASN A 88 12.03 -19.46 7.60
N GLY A 89 11.03 -19.44 8.48
CA GLY A 89 10.19 -18.26 8.69
C GLY A 89 8.90 -18.26 7.87
N LEU A 90 8.65 -19.26 7.03
CA LEU A 90 7.49 -19.26 6.14
C LEU A 90 6.22 -19.81 6.79
N VAL A 91 6.35 -20.62 7.85
CA VAL A 91 5.21 -21.25 8.53
C VAL A 91 5.21 -20.88 10.00
N ALA A 92 4.08 -20.37 10.49
CA ALA A 92 3.84 -20.13 11.91
C ALA A 92 2.70 -21.05 12.39
N THR A 93 2.98 -21.89 13.38
CA THR A 93 2.03 -22.84 13.95
C THR A 93 1.74 -22.48 15.39
N HIS A 94 0.46 -22.28 15.73
CA HIS A 94 0.03 -22.17 17.11
C HIS A 94 0.01 -23.56 17.76
N GLY A 95 0.63 -23.71 18.93
CA GLY A 95 0.61 -24.94 19.70
C GLY A 95 -0.74 -25.25 20.35
N ASN A 96 -0.74 -26.20 21.29
CA ASN A 96 -1.97 -26.73 21.90
C ASN A 96 -2.52 -25.88 23.06
N SER A 97 -1.83 -24.83 23.50
CA SER A 97 -2.32 -23.96 24.56
C SER A 97 -3.57 -23.16 24.14
N ASN A 98 -4.40 -22.77 25.12
CA ASN A 98 -5.56 -21.89 24.91
C ASN A 98 -5.25 -20.41 25.20
N THR A 99 -3.98 -20.06 25.39
CA THR A 99 -3.54 -18.69 25.66
C THR A 99 -3.40 -17.90 24.37
N HIS A 100 -3.35 -16.56 24.47
CA HIS A 100 -3.07 -15.74 23.31
C HIS A 100 -1.65 -15.96 22.82
N ALA A 101 -1.48 -15.96 21.51
CA ALA A 101 -0.17 -15.95 20.90
C ALA A 101 -0.17 -14.99 19.71
N THR A 102 0.95 -14.31 19.52
CA THR A 102 1.13 -13.36 18.42
C THR A 102 2.42 -13.68 17.68
N VAL A 103 2.41 -13.50 16.36
CA VAL A 103 3.59 -13.55 15.50
C VAL A 103 3.64 -12.27 14.67
N ARG A 104 4.84 -11.77 14.40
CA ARG A 104 5.09 -10.62 13.52
C ARG A 104 5.96 -11.03 12.34
N GLY A 105 5.68 -10.42 11.19
CA GLY A 105 6.53 -10.51 10.02
C GLY A 105 7.78 -9.63 10.15
N THR A 106 8.75 -9.86 9.28
CA THR A 106 10.02 -9.10 9.18
C THR A 106 9.87 -7.71 8.55
N CYS A 107 8.84 -7.51 7.72
CA CYS A 107 8.66 -6.28 6.98
C CYS A 107 8.23 -5.09 7.85
N LYS A 108 8.75 -3.91 7.50
CA LYS A 108 8.34 -2.62 8.06
C LYS A 108 7.96 -1.69 6.93
N TYR A 109 6.79 -1.08 7.05
CA TYR A 109 6.24 -0.20 6.04
C TYR A 109 6.23 1.25 6.55
N LEU A 110 6.70 2.18 5.73
CA LEU A 110 6.69 3.61 6.07
C LEU A 110 5.41 4.31 5.59
N SER A 111 4.93 3.95 4.39
CA SER A 111 3.71 4.49 3.77
C SER A 111 3.30 3.65 2.56
N GLY A 112 2.14 3.93 1.98
CA GLY A 112 1.69 3.35 0.71
C GLY A 112 0.76 2.15 0.84
N LYS A 113 0.52 1.49 -0.30
CA LYS A 113 -0.29 0.26 -0.38
C LYS A 113 0.63 -0.94 -0.53
N HIS A 114 0.52 -1.87 0.42
CA HIS A 114 1.31 -3.11 0.45
C HIS A 114 0.40 -4.29 0.23
N GLN A 115 0.91 -5.28 -0.51
CA GLN A 115 0.20 -6.52 -0.76
C GLN A 115 0.88 -7.62 0.03
N VAL A 116 0.13 -8.25 0.92
CA VAL A 116 0.58 -9.36 1.75
C VAL A 116 -0.18 -10.60 1.33
N TRP A 117 0.52 -11.71 1.18
CA TRP A 117 -0.05 -13.01 0.85
C TRP A 117 0.09 -13.93 2.06
N ILE A 118 -1.03 -14.48 2.52
CA ILE A 118 -1.07 -15.39 3.66
C ILE A 118 -1.83 -16.63 3.22
N ASN A 119 -1.23 -17.80 3.40
CA ASN A 119 -1.88 -19.09 3.20
C ASN A 119 -2.26 -19.68 4.56
N ILE A 120 -3.51 -20.08 4.74
CA ILE A 120 -3.98 -20.75 5.95
C ILE A 120 -4.10 -22.24 5.64
N GLU A 121 -3.07 -23.01 6.03
CA GLU A 121 -3.02 -24.44 5.72
C GLU A 121 -3.94 -25.28 6.61
N LYS A 122 -4.10 -24.86 7.87
CA LYS A 122 -4.91 -25.57 8.86
C LYS A 122 -5.71 -24.58 9.69
N LEU A 123 -7.02 -24.51 9.44
CA LEU A 123 -7.94 -23.83 10.34
C LEU A 123 -8.08 -24.61 11.65
N THR A 124 -8.13 -23.89 12.75
CA THR A 124 -8.51 -24.43 14.06
C THR A 124 -9.78 -23.73 14.53
N THR A 125 -10.36 -24.15 15.64
CA THR A 125 -11.47 -23.44 16.29
C THR A 125 -11.03 -22.14 16.97
N LYS A 126 -9.73 -21.82 16.94
CA LYS A 126 -9.18 -20.62 17.56
C LYS A 126 -9.42 -19.41 16.67
N TRP A 127 -9.71 -18.29 17.32
CA TRP A 127 -9.84 -16.99 16.67
C TRP A 127 -8.49 -16.50 16.16
N MET A 128 -8.48 -15.92 14.95
CA MET A 128 -7.30 -15.32 14.33
C MET A 128 -7.57 -13.86 13.95
N PHE A 129 -6.57 -13.00 14.16
CA PHE A 129 -6.59 -11.58 13.82
C PHE A 129 -5.36 -11.20 13.02
N PHE A 130 -5.61 -10.57 11.87
CA PHE A 130 -4.57 -10.10 10.95
C PHE A 130 -4.52 -8.59 11.02
N ALA A 131 -3.35 -8.03 11.24
CA ALA A 131 -3.23 -6.59 11.45
C ALA A 131 -1.87 -6.02 11.08
N ILE A 132 -1.89 -4.72 10.84
CA ILE A 132 -0.71 -3.86 10.85
C ILE A 132 -0.63 -3.12 12.19
N ILE A 133 0.58 -2.98 12.71
CA ILE A 133 0.85 -2.29 13.97
C ILE A 133 2.05 -1.37 13.80
N SER A 134 2.10 -0.29 14.57
CA SER A 134 3.25 0.61 14.58
C SER A 134 4.54 -0.14 14.94
N SER A 135 5.61 0.12 14.19
CA SER A 135 6.93 -0.47 14.44
C SER A 135 7.57 -0.01 15.76
N LYS A 136 7.02 1.03 16.40
CA LYS A 136 7.42 1.51 17.72
C LYS A 136 6.83 0.68 18.87
N GLU A 137 5.80 -0.13 18.59
CA GLU A 137 5.18 -0.98 19.60
C GLU A 137 6.03 -2.21 19.90
N GLY A 138 6.25 -2.47 21.18
CA GLY A 138 6.86 -3.71 21.65
C GLY A 138 5.98 -4.93 21.35
N MET A 139 6.58 -6.11 21.30
CA MET A 139 5.81 -7.36 21.16
C MET A 139 5.08 -7.65 22.47
N GLN A 140 3.76 -7.81 22.42
CA GLN A 140 2.92 -8.11 23.58
C GLN A 140 2.15 -9.43 23.34
N GLU A 141 1.54 -9.99 24.37
CA GLU A 141 0.75 -11.22 24.21
C GLU A 141 -0.63 -10.92 23.60
N LYS A 142 -1.23 -9.78 24.01
CA LYS A 142 -2.51 -9.27 23.51
C LYS A 142 -2.31 -8.06 22.61
N VAL A 143 -1.66 -8.27 21.48
CA VAL A 143 -1.32 -7.17 20.55
C VAL A 143 -2.59 -6.52 19.95
N HIS A 144 -3.72 -7.23 19.94
CA HIS A 144 -5.02 -6.72 19.49
C HIS A 144 -5.60 -5.59 20.34
N ASP A 145 -5.12 -5.40 21.57
CA ASP A 145 -5.57 -4.30 22.45
C ASP A 145 -4.76 -3.00 22.22
N SER A 146 -3.74 -3.02 21.35
CA SER A 146 -2.89 -1.83 21.10
C SER A 146 -3.63 -0.73 20.37
N THR A 147 -3.51 0.51 20.83
CA THR A 147 -4.12 1.69 20.20
C THR A 147 -3.54 2.05 18.83
N SER A 148 -2.47 1.38 18.39
CA SER A 148 -1.89 1.58 17.06
C SER A 148 -2.20 0.44 16.09
N ILE A 149 -2.98 -0.55 16.51
CA ILE A 149 -3.31 -1.70 15.67
C ILE A 149 -4.50 -1.43 14.75
N HIS A 150 -4.37 -1.91 13.51
CA HIS A 150 -5.44 -1.85 12.52
C HIS A 150 -5.48 -3.19 11.79
N GLY A 151 -6.62 -3.85 11.81
CA GLY A 151 -6.72 -5.21 11.32
C GLY A 151 -8.14 -5.74 11.22
N TRP A 152 -8.26 -7.02 10.93
CA TRP A 152 -9.52 -7.72 10.82
C TRP A 152 -9.38 -9.16 11.34
N ASN A 153 -10.51 -9.75 11.72
CA ASN A 153 -10.58 -11.18 12.04
C ASN A 153 -11.49 -11.93 11.07
N GLY A 154 -11.49 -13.27 11.19
CA GLY A 154 -12.31 -14.15 10.38
C GLY A 154 -13.84 -14.02 10.56
N HIS A 155 -14.31 -13.23 11.53
CA HIS A 155 -15.75 -12.95 11.75
C HIS A 155 -16.18 -11.60 11.15
N CYS A 156 -15.44 -11.08 10.16
CA CYS A 156 -15.72 -9.79 9.51
C CYS A 156 -15.76 -8.60 10.49
N GLN A 157 -15.06 -8.70 11.63
CA GLN A 157 -14.91 -7.57 12.54
C GLN A 157 -13.63 -6.82 12.19
N ILE A 158 -13.73 -5.50 12.14
CA ILE A 158 -12.60 -4.59 11.94
C ILE A 158 -12.13 -4.13 13.31
N GLY A 159 -10.84 -4.31 13.59
CA GLY A 159 -10.17 -3.74 14.76
C GLY A 159 -9.42 -2.48 14.34
N ALA A 160 -9.67 -1.36 15.00
CA ALA A 160 -8.93 -0.12 14.80
C ALA A 160 -8.66 0.53 16.15
N ALA A 161 -7.40 0.94 16.36
CA ALA A 161 -6.95 1.59 17.58
C ALA A 161 -7.27 0.82 18.87
N GLY A 162 -7.19 -0.52 18.83
CA GLY A 162 -7.44 -1.37 19.99
C GLY A 162 -8.92 -1.59 20.29
N GLU A 163 -9.82 -1.04 19.47
CA GLU A 163 -11.27 -1.22 19.60
C GLU A 163 -11.84 -2.00 18.42
N THR A 164 -12.85 -2.83 18.70
CA THR A 164 -13.63 -3.50 17.65
C THR A 164 -14.67 -2.53 17.09
N VAL A 165 -14.43 -2.04 15.88
CA VAL A 165 -15.35 -1.19 15.12
C VAL A 165 -16.32 -2.10 14.38
N LYS A 166 -17.43 -2.48 15.03
CA LYS A 166 -18.64 -3.21 14.56
C LYS A 166 -18.53 -4.12 13.31
N SER A 167 -18.99 -5.37 13.46
CA SER A 167 -19.31 -6.27 12.34
C SER A 167 -20.41 -5.67 11.46
N THR A 168 -20.24 -5.72 10.15
CA THR A 168 -21.39 -5.78 9.25
C THR A 168 -22.16 -7.05 9.62
N SER A 169 -23.33 -6.89 10.25
CA SER A 169 -24.32 -7.96 10.34
C SER A 169 -24.50 -8.55 8.95
N TYR A 170 -24.53 -9.88 8.85
CA TYR A 170 -25.16 -10.53 7.72
C TYR A 170 -26.56 -9.90 7.59
N ASP A 171 -26.81 -9.17 6.51
CA ASP A 171 -28.18 -8.88 6.12
C ASP A 171 -28.83 -10.23 5.81
N ASP A 172 -29.94 -10.48 6.51
CA ASP A 172 -30.84 -11.60 6.32
C ASP A 172 -31.17 -11.75 4.81
N TYR A 173 -30.73 -12.86 4.23
CA TYR A 173 -31.36 -13.37 3.01
C TYR A 173 -32.39 -14.43 3.44
N ASP A 174 -33.62 -13.96 3.64
CA ASP A 174 -34.84 -14.77 3.49
C ASP A 174 -35.04 -15.19 2.01
#